data_AF-A0A7S0JGI8-F1
#
_entry.id   AF-A0A7S0JGI8-F1
#
_cell.length_a   1.000
_cell.length_b   1.000
_cell.length_c   1.000
_cell.angle_alpha   90.00
_cell.angle_beta   90.00
_cell.angle_gamma   90.00
#
_symmetry.space_group_name_H-M   'P 1'
#
loop_
_entity.id
_entity.type
_entity.pdbx_description
1 polymer ?
#
loop_
_entity_poly.entity_id
_entity_poly.type
_entity_poly.pdbx_seq_one_letter_code
_entity_poly.pdbx_strand_id
1 'polypeptide(L)'
;MNLRYADWAVYHEFVFLLQFAAFIAMMIQSYGFTLDIAKRTDLMQMKVAMTLALLVMGYSRGVRFVALSCKAIVFLLARGDTGFLIGGATTTALMGLLNILFITDTLKKFFKFIAMPFPMDTSSRALMRRRSSEALMAFATTRSSQSYELDFSRKEWAKVRGASTMQALR
;
A
#
# COMPACT_ATOMS: atom_id res chain seq x y z
N MET A 1 22.87 -32.09 -3.44
CA MET A 1 23.67 -31.14 -4.24
C MET A 1 24.99 -30.76 -3.57
N ASN A 2 25.01 -30.42 -2.28
CA ASN A 2 26.21 -29.95 -1.56
C ASN A 2 27.46 -30.86 -1.64
N LEU A 3 27.29 -32.19 -1.61
CA LEU A 3 28.43 -33.12 -1.68
C LEU A 3 29.00 -33.30 -3.10
N ARG A 4 28.24 -32.97 -4.15
CA ARG A 4 28.59 -33.31 -5.55
C ARG A 4 28.97 -32.10 -6.40
N TYR A 5 28.68 -30.88 -5.93
CA TYR A 5 28.89 -29.62 -6.65
C TYR A 5 29.45 -28.53 -5.73
N ALA A 6 30.51 -28.84 -4.97
CA ALA A 6 31.13 -27.89 -4.06
C ALA A 6 31.69 -26.64 -4.79
N ASP A 7 32.23 -26.82 -6.00
CA ASP A 7 32.86 -25.74 -6.78
C ASP A 7 31.87 -24.84 -7.54
N TRP A 8 30.56 -25.10 -7.44
CA TRP A 8 29.59 -24.35 -8.23
C TRP A 8 29.23 -23.03 -7.56
N ALA A 9 29.99 -21.98 -7.86
CA ALA A 9 29.83 -20.64 -7.27
C ALA A 9 28.38 -20.10 -7.31
N VAL A 10 27.66 -20.38 -8.39
CA VAL A 10 26.25 -19.98 -8.58
C VAL A 10 25.34 -20.57 -7.49
N TYR A 11 25.64 -21.78 -7.02
CA TYR A 11 24.87 -22.42 -5.96
C TYR A 11 25.07 -21.73 -4.61
N HIS A 12 26.30 -21.40 -4.26
CA HIS A 12 26.60 -20.69 -3.00
C HIS A 12 25.99 -19.30 -2.99
N GLU A 13 26.06 -18.59 -4.11
CA GLU A 13 25.42 -17.28 -4.26
C GLU A 13 23.90 -17.36 -4.04
N PHE A 14 23.27 -18.41 -4.56
CA PHE A 14 21.84 -18.66 -4.37
C PHE A 14 21.45 -18.89 -2.90
N VAL A 15 22.21 -19.74 -2.20
CA VAL A 15 21.98 -20.03 -0.77
C VAL A 15 22.20 -18.77 0.07
N PHE A 16 23.25 -18.01 -0.22
CA PHE A 16 23.56 -16.77 0.49
C PHE A 16 22.44 -15.72 0.31
N LEU A 17 21.96 -15.52 -0.92
CA LEU A 17 20.84 -14.61 -1.20
C LEU A 17 19.55 -15.01 -0.46
N LEU A 18 19.25 -16.31 -0.41
CA LEU A 18 18.07 -16.83 0.30
C LEU A 18 18.16 -16.61 1.81
N GLN A 19 19.32 -16.92 2.40
CA GLN A 19 19.57 -16.74 3.83
C GLN A 19 19.57 -15.27 4.21
N PHE A 20 20.19 -14.41 3.42
CA PHE A 20 20.20 -12.97 3.65
C PHE A 20 18.79 -12.38 3.59
N ALA A 21 17.98 -12.78 2.61
CA ALA A 21 16.58 -12.36 2.54
C ALA A 21 15.76 -12.85 3.74
N ALA A 22 15.98 -14.09 4.19
CA ALA A 22 15.33 -14.62 5.39
C ALA A 22 15.76 -13.88 6.67
N PHE A 23 17.03 -13.52 6.80
CA PHE A 23 17.56 -12.73 7.90
C PHE A 23 16.89 -11.34 7.97
N ILE A 24 16.82 -10.63 6.83
CA ILE A 24 16.14 -9.33 6.75
C ILE A 24 14.66 -9.47 7.10
N ALA A 25 14.00 -10.51 6.59
CA ALA A 25 12.59 -10.75 6.89
C ALA A 25 12.34 -10.97 8.39
N MET A 26 13.18 -11.78 9.04
CA MET A 26 13.09 -12.00 10.49
C MET A 26 13.39 -10.72 11.28
N MET A 27 14.42 -9.95 10.89
CA MET A 27 14.72 -8.66 11.50
C MET A 27 13.53 -7.69 11.43
N ILE A 28 12.88 -7.58 10.27
CA ILE A 28 11.72 -6.70 10.08
C ILE A 28 10.51 -7.21 10.86
N GLN A 29 10.33 -8.53 10.96
CA GLN A 29 9.26 -9.12 11.76
C GLN A 29 9.47 -8.87 13.26
N SER A 30 10.69 -9.09 13.77
CA SER A 30 11.05 -8.77 15.16
C SER A 30 10.89 -7.28 15.45
N TYR A 31 11.31 -6.42 14.53
CA TYR A 31 11.12 -4.97 14.63
C TYR A 31 9.64 -4.57 14.63
N GLY A 32 8.81 -5.27 13.84
CA GLY A 32 7.37 -5.07 13.81
C GLY A 32 6.66 -5.36 15.13
N PHE A 33 7.20 -6.24 15.97
CA PHE A 33 6.64 -6.51 17.31
C PHE A 33 7.02 -5.46 18.34
N THR A 34 8.12 -4.74 18.14
CA THR A 34 8.59 -3.71 19.08
C THR A 34 7.98 -2.34 18.86
N LEU A 35 7.35 -2.09 17.71
CA LEU A 35 6.81 -0.78 17.35
C LEU A 35 5.37 -0.57 17.81
N ASP A 36 5.10 0.58 18.42
CA ASP A 36 3.76 0.98 18.81
C ASP A 36 3.06 1.73 17.66
N ILE A 37 1.97 1.14 17.15
CA ILE A 37 1.16 1.69 16.04
C ILE A 37 0.44 2.99 16.47
N ALA A 38 0.34 3.27 17.77
CA ALA A 38 -0.27 4.51 18.27
C ALA A 38 0.55 5.76 17.90
N LYS A 39 1.87 5.63 17.71
CA LYS A 39 2.76 6.77 17.47
C LYS A 39 3.01 6.98 15.96
N ARG A 40 2.89 8.23 15.51
CA ARG A 40 3.03 8.58 14.08
C ARG A 40 4.41 8.31 13.50
N THR A 41 5.47 8.57 14.27
CA THR A 41 6.86 8.32 13.86
C THR A 41 7.09 6.84 13.60
N ASP A 42 6.55 6.01 14.48
CA ASP A 42 6.75 4.57 14.49
C ASP A 42 5.96 3.96 13.33
N LEU A 43 4.75 4.47 13.04
CA LEU A 43 4.00 4.09 11.84
C LEU A 43 4.77 4.39 10.54
N MET A 44 5.47 5.52 10.45
CA MET A 44 6.30 5.82 9.27
C MET A 44 7.50 4.88 9.17
N GLN A 45 8.18 4.60 10.28
CA GLN A 45 9.28 3.62 10.31
C GLN A 45 8.80 2.23 9.87
N MET A 46 7.63 1.81 10.32
CA MET A 46 7.03 0.54 9.93
C MET A 46 6.68 0.48 8.43
N LYS A 47 6.17 1.59 7.87
CA LYS A 47 5.92 1.69 6.41
C LYS A 47 7.22 1.55 5.61
N VAL A 48 8.30 2.22 6.03
CA VAL A 48 9.62 2.14 5.38
C VAL A 48 10.23 0.74 5.54
N ALA A 49 10.10 0.13 6.71
CA ALA A 49 10.57 -1.23 6.93
C ALA A 49 9.83 -2.22 6.03
N MET A 50 8.50 -2.09 5.88
CA MET A 50 7.73 -2.96 5.00
C MET A 50 7.97 -2.72 3.51
N THR A 51 8.21 -1.47 3.06
CA THR A 51 8.63 -1.25 1.67
C THR A 51 9.97 -1.91 1.38
N LEU A 52 10.93 -1.79 2.31
CA LEU A 52 12.23 -2.43 2.19
C LEU A 52 12.11 -3.96 2.18
N ALA A 53 11.29 -4.54 3.06
CA ALA A 53 11.01 -5.98 3.08
C ALA A 53 10.46 -6.45 1.74
N LEU A 54 9.46 -5.73 1.20
CA LEU A 54 8.82 -6.05 -0.06
C LEU A 54 9.82 -5.97 -1.23
N LEU A 55 10.69 -4.96 -1.24
CA LEU A 55 11.71 -4.80 -2.28
C LEU A 55 12.75 -5.91 -2.21
N VAL A 56 13.26 -6.22 -1.00
CA VAL A 56 14.25 -7.29 -0.79
C VAL A 56 13.65 -8.65 -1.16
N MET A 57 12.44 -8.97 -0.68
CA MET A 57 11.77 -10.23 -1.02
C MET A 57 11.42 -10.31 -2.51
N GLY A 58 10.86 -9.25 -3.10
CA GLY A 58 10.48 -9.22 -4.51
C GLY A 58 11.68 -9.35 -5.44
N TYR A 59 12.80 -8.68 -5.11
CA TYR A 59 14.02 -8.78 -5.91
C TYR A 59 14.72 -10.14 -5.76
N SER A 60 14.92 -10.61 -4.52
CA SER A 60 15.64 -11.87 -4.25
C SER A 60 14.84 -13.11 -4.67
N ARG A 61 13.54 -13.17 -4.33
CA ARG A 61 12.69 -14.35 -4.54
C ARG A 61 11.85 -14.28 -5.81
N GLY A 62 11.67 -13.11 -6.41
CA GLY A 62 10.98 -12.94 -7.69
C GLY A 62 11.97 -12.94 -8.85
N VAL A 63 12.58 -11.77 -9.10
CA VAL A 63 13.42 -11.54 -10.30
C VAL A 63 14.61 -12.48 -10.35
N ARG A 64 15.40 -12.53 -9.26
CA ARG A 64 16.64 -13.30 -9.24
C ARG A 64 16.38 -14.81 -9.21
N PHE A 65 15.36 -15.25 -8.47
CA PHE A 65 14.95 -16.66 -8.45
C PHE A 65 14.57 -17.18 -9.85
N VAL A 66 13.79 -16.41 -10.62
CA VAL A 66 13.40 -16.81 -11.99
C VAL A 66 14.64 -16.92 -12.89
N ALA A 67 15.54 -15.93 -12.84
CA ALA A 67 16.76 -15.93 -13.65
C ALA A 67 17.67 -17.14 -13.33
N LEU A 68 17.84 -17.47 -12.05
CA LEU A 68 18.62 -18.63 -11.61
C LEU A 68 17.93 -19.96 -11.96
N SER A 69 16.61 -20.03 -11.82
CA SER A 69 15.83 -21.23 -12.17
C SER A 69 15.94 -21.56 -13.65
N CYS A 70 15.85 -20.55 -14.53
CA CYS A 70 16.05 -20.74 -15.96
C CYS A 70 17.46 -21.25 -16.28
N LYS A 71 18.51 -20.67 -15.66
CA LYS A 71 19.90 -21.14 -15.84
C LYS A 71 20.08 -22.58 -15.36
N ALA A 72 19.48 -22.95 -14.23
CA ALA A 72 19.56 -24.31 -13.70
C ALA A 72 18.88 -25.32 -14.63
N ILE A 73 17.70 -24.99 -15.18
CA ILE A 73 16.98 -25.85 -16.12
C ILE A 73 17.79 -26.04 -17.41
N VAL A 74 18.33 -24.96 -17.98
CA VAL A 74 19.17 -25.04 -19.20
C VAL A 74 20.41 -25.91 -18.97
N PHE A 75 21.06 -25.77 -17.81
CA PHE A 75 22.23 -26.59 -17.48
C PHE A 75 21.89 -28.07 -17.32
N LEU A 76 20.75 -28.39 -16.69
CA LEU A 76 20.30 -29.77 -16.52
C LEU A 76 19.88 -30.40 -17.86
N LEU A 77 19.23 -29.63 -18.74
CA LEU A 77 18.91 -30.04 -20.10
C LEU A 77 20.17 -30.40 -20.90
N ALA A 78 21.23 -29.57 -20.80
CA ALA A 78 22.48 -29.80 -21.51
C ALA A 78 23.23 -31.07 -21.05
N ARG A 79 22.99 -31.55 -19.82
CA ARG A 79 23.63 -32.74 -19.26
C ARG A 79 22.87 -34.06 -19.50
N GLY A 80 21.63 -34.00 -19.99
CA GLY A 80 20.84 -35.20 -20.33
C GLY A 80 20.41 -36.08 -19.15
N ASP A 81 20.58 -35.63 -17.91
CA ASP A 81 20.20 -36.38 -16.70
C ASP A 81 18.71 -36.14 -16.38
N THR A 82 17.85 -36.94 -17.00
CA THR A 82 16.38 -36.80 -16.93
C THR A 82 15.82 -36.98 -15.52
N GLY A 83 16.41 -37.85 -14.70
CA GLY A 83 15.99 -38.04 -13.30
C GLY A 83 16.23 -36.79 -12.47
N PHE A 84 17.39 -36.16 -12.64
CA PHE A 84 17.73 -34.93 -11.94
C PHE A 84 16.94 -33.72 -12.46
N LEU A 85 16.59 -33.72 -13.74
CA LEU A 85 15.76 -32.69 -14.35
C LEU A 85 14.34 -32.69 -13.76
N ILE A 86 13.69 -33.86 -13.67
CA ILE A 86 12.34 -33.95 -13.10
C ILE A 86 12.36 -33.53 -11.62
N GLY A 87 13.26 -34.10 -10.81
CA GLY A 87 13.36 -33.74 -9.38
C GLY A 87 13.71 -32.27 -9.15
N GLY A 88 14.64 -31.73 -9.95
CA GLY A 88 15.02 -30.31 -9.90
C GLY A 88 13.88 -29.38 -10.32
N ALA A 89 13.15 -29.71 -11.39
CA ALA A 89 12.01 -28.95 -11.86
C ALA A 89 10.86 -28.95 -10.84
N THR A 90 10.52 -30.11 -10.27
CA THR A 90 9.48 -30.22 -9.24
C THR A 90 9.84 -29.43 -7.99
N THR A 91 11.07 -29.55 -7.50
CA THR A 91 11.54 -28.79 -6.33
C THR A 91 11.54 -27.28 -6.59
N THR A 92 11.98 -26.87 -7.78
CA THR A 92 11.97 -25.45 -8.20
C THR A 92 10.54 -24.91 -8.29
N ALA A 93 9.60 -25.68 -8.81
CA ALA A 93 8.19 -25.31 -8.88
C ALA A 93 7.56 -25.17 -7.49
N LEU A 94 7.78 -26.14 -6.59
CA LEU A 94 7.33 -26.08 -5.20
C LEU A 94 7.90 -24.86 -4.46
N MET A 95 9.21 -24.60 -4.62
CA MET A 95 9.84 -23.43 -4.01
C MET A 95 9.34 -22.11 -4.62
N GLY A 96 9.04 -22.11 -5.92
CA GLY A 96 8.42 -20.97 -6.61
C GLY A 96 7.03 -20.64 -6.06
N LEU A 97 6.18 -21.65 -5.85
CA LEU A 97 4.87 -21.47 -5.21
C LEU A 97 5.00 -20.89 -3.80
N LEU A 98 5.96 -21.41 -3.02
CA LEU A 98 6.23 -20.93 -1.67
C LEU A 98 6.74 -19.48 -1.67
N ASN A 99 7.58 -19.10 -2.64
CA ASN A 99 8.02 -17.72 -2.82
C ASN A 99 6.85 -16.78 -3.18
N ILE A 100 5.93 -17.20 -4.05
CA ILE A 100 4.71 -16.44 -4.37
C ILE A 100 3.87 -16.25 -3.10
N LEU A 101 3.70 -17.30 -2.30
CA LEU A 101 2.94 -17.22 -1.05
C LEU A 101 3.53 -16.17 -0.10
N PHE A 102 4.86 -16.13 0.08
CA PHE A 102 5.51 -15.10 0.90
C PHE A 102 5.37 -13.68 0.33
N ILE A 103 5.48 -13.52 -0.99
CA ILE A 103 5.28 -12.21 -1.62
C ILE A 103 3.83 -11.75 -1.40
N THR A 104 2.85 -12.62 -1.59
CA THR A 104 1.44 -12.25 -1.37
C THR A 104 1.12 -11.93 0.09
N ASP A 105 1.70 -12.64 1.05
CA ASP A 105 1.56 -12.32 2.47
C ASP A 105 2.18 -10.95 2.80
N THR A 106 3.38 -10.69 2.28
CA THR A 106 4.06 -9.40 2.46
C THR A 106 3.29 -8.25 1.81
N LEU A 107 2.72 -8.47 0.62
CA LEU A 107 1.86 -7.51 -0.05
C LEU A 107 0.59 -7.22 0.75
N LYS A 108 -0.08 -8.24 1.29
CA LYS A 108 -1.27 -8.05 2.15
C LYS A 108 -0.95 -7.19 3.36
N LYS A 109 0.19 -7.44 4.02
CA LYS A 109 0.69 -6.63 5.15
C LYS A 109 1.01 -5.20 4.69
N PHE A 110 1.70 -5.05 3.57
CA PHE A 110 2.05 -3.76 3.00
C PHE A 110 0.81 -2.91 2.71
N PHE A 111 -0.19 -3.48 2.01
CA PHE A 111 -1.45 -2.80 1.73
C PHE A 111 -2.23 -2.47 3.00
N LYS A 112 -2.21 -3.35 4.00
CA LYS A 112 -2.81 -3.07 5.31
C LYS A 112 -2.17 -1.85 5.98
N PHE A 113 -0.84 -1.75 5.98
CA PHE A 113 -0.14 -0.63 6.62
C PHE A 113 -0.23 0.66 5.81
N ILE A 114 -0.18 0.59 4.48
CA ILE A 114 -0.28 1.80 3.64
C ILE A 114 -1.68 2.41 3.69
N ALA A 115 -2.72 1.56 3.73
CA ALA A 115 -4.12 1.99 3.84
C ALA A 115 -4.49 2.47 5.25
N MET A 116 -3.68 2.17 6.27
CA MET A 116 -3.94 2.62 7.63
C MET A 116 -3.76 4.16 7.72
N PRO A 117 -4.84 4.91 7.99
CA PRO A 117 -4.75 6.36 8.17
C PRO A 117 -3.96 6.65 9.44
N PHE A 118 -3.16 7.71 9.43
CA PHE A 118 -2.44 8.12 10.63
C PHE A 118 -3.43 8.35 11.77
N PRO A 119 -3.15 7.86 12.99
CA PRO A 119 -3.94 8.22 14.15
C PRO A 119 -3.92 9.75 14.26
N MET A 120 -5.05 10.36 13.87
CA MET A 120 -5.36 11.74 14.19
C MET A 120 -5.52 11.76 15.70
N ASP A 121 -4.53 12.35 16.35
CA ASP A 121 -4.52 12.58 17.78
C ASP A 121 -5.89 13.14 18.17
N THR A 122 -6.53 12.56 19.18
CA THR A 122 -7.93 12.86 19.50
C THR A 122 -8.10 14.36 19.81
N SER A 123 -7.05 14.96 20.39
CA SER A 123 -6.86 16.40 20.59
C SER A 123 -6.92 17.21 19.28
N SER A 124 -6.19 16.78 18.25
CA SER A 124 -6.16 17.41 16.92
C SER A 124 -7.48 17.25 16.18
N ARG A 125 -8.16 16.11 16.37
CA ARG A 125 -9.50 15.86 15.81
C ARG A 125 -10.55 16.77 16.46
N ALA A 126 -10.50 16.92 17.78
CA ALA A 126 -11.35 17.85 18.51
C ALA A 126 -11.08 19.31 18.10
N LEU A 127 -9.81 19.69 17.96
CA LEU A 127 -9.40 21.03 17.51
C LEU A 127 -9.87 21.32 16.08
N MET A 128 -9.70 20.37 15.15
CA MET A 128 -10.21 20.55 13.78
C MET A 128 -11.72 20.65 13.75
N ARG A 129 -12.43 19.85 14.56
CA ARG A 129 -13.89 19.93 14.66
C ARG A 129 -14.32 21.33 15.15
N ARG A 130 -13.65 21.87 16.17
CA ARG A 130 -13.87 23.24 16.66
C ARG A 130 -13.62 24.29 15.58
N ARG A 131 -12.47 24.24 14.89
CA ARG A 131 -12.16 25.17 13.80
C ARG A 131 -13.15 25.09 12.65
N SER A 132 -13.59 23.88 12.28
CA SER A 132 -14.59 23.69 11.23
C SER A 132 -15.95 24.24 11.62
N SER A 133 -16.37 24.08 12.88
CA SER A 133 -17.60 24.69 13.39
C SER A 133 -17.50 26.22 13.48
N GLU A 134 -16.35 26.75 13.91
CA GLU A 134 -16.09 28.20 13.95
C GLU A 134 -16.13 28.80 12.54
N ALA A 135 -15.51 28.15 11.56
CA ALA A 135 -15.55 28.59 10.16
C ALA A 135 -16.97 28.54 9.57
N LEU A 136 -17.75 27.51 9.87
CA LEU A 136 -19.16 27.41 9.48
C LEU A 136 -20.01 28.52 10.10
N MET A 137 -19.80 28.83 11.38
CA MET A 137 -20.49 29.92 12.08
C MET A 137 -20.10 31.29 11.50
N ALA A 138 -18.81 31.51 11.22
CA ALA A 138 -18.33 32.73 10.58
C ALA A 138 -18.93 32.90 9.17
N PHE A 139 -19.05 31.82 8.40
CA PHE A 139 -19.71 31.86 7.09
C PHE A 139 -21.21 32.14 7.19
N ALA A 140 -21.91 31.51 8.15
CA ALA A 140 -23.34 31.73 8.38
C ALA A 140 -23.65 33.17 8.79
N THR A 141 -22.84 33.76 9.67
CA THR A 141 -22.98 35.15 10.13
C THR A 141 -22.64 36.16 9.02
N THR A 142 -21.63 35.87 8.19
CA THR A 142 -21.31 36.73 7.03
C THR A 142 -22.44 36.72 5.99
N ARG A 143 -23.14 35.59 5.83
CA ARG A 143 -24.25 35.46 4.88
C ARG A 143 -25.55 36.09 5.38
N SER A 144 -25.79 36.12 6.70
CA SER A 144 -27.00 36.74 7.27
C SER A 144 -27.00 38.27 7.23
N SER A 145 -25.83 38.91 7.09
CA SER A 145 -25.74 40.37 6.93
C SER A 145 -25.88 40.84 5.48
N GLN A 146 -25.91 39.93 4.51
CA GLN A 146 -26.22 40.25 3.12
C GLN A 146 -27.74 40.17 2.92
N SER A 147 -28.47 41.00 3.66
CA SER A 147 -29.82 41.39 3.24
C SER A 147 -29.64 42.16 1.94
N TYR A 148 -29.82 41.47 0.82
CA TYR A 148 -29.97 42.13 -0.47
C TYR A 148 -31.19 43.04 -0.30
N GLU A 149 -30.96 44.35 -0.13
CA GLU A 149 -31.96 45.33 -0.52
C GLU A 149 -32.28 45.00 -1.98
N LEU A 150 -33.38 44.28 -2.18
CA LEU A 150 -33.90 44.03 -3.50
C LEU A 150 -34.15 45.42 -4.09
N ASP A 151 -33.29 45.78 -5.04
CA ASP A 151 -33.42 46.99 -5.84
C ASP A 151 -34.89 47.14 -6.25
N PHE A 152 -35.41 48.35 -6.13
CA PHE A 152 -36.83 48.65 -6.24
C PHE A 152 -37.44 48.05 -7.52
N SER A 153 -36.64 48.03 -8.59
CA SER A 153 -36.96 47.38 -9.86
C SER A 153 -37.36 45.90 -9.72
N ARG A 154 -36.64 45.11 -8.92
CA ARG A 154 -36.92 43.67 -8.72
C ARG A 154 -38.18 43.42 -7.89
N LYS A 155 -38.52 44.32 -6.94
CA LYS A 155 -39.77 44.22 -6.18
C LYS A 155 -40.99 44.45 -7.09
N GLU A 156 -40.92 45.43 -7.98
CA GLU A 156 -42.02 45.70 -8.93
C GLU A 156 -42.18 44.56 -9.95
N TRP A 157 -41.08 44.02 -10.49
CA TRP A 157 -41.14 42.86 -11.40
C TRP A 157 -41.65 41.57 -10.74
N ALA A 158 -41.48 41.42 -9.42
CA ALA A 158 -42.05 40.30 -8.67
C ALA A 158 -43.58 40.44 -8.51
N LYS A 159 -44.08 41.67 -8.32
CA LYS A 159 -45.53 41.95 -8.29
C LYS A 159 -46.19 41.66 -9.63
N VAL A 160 -45.57 42.11 -10.73
CA VAL A 160 -46.08 41.86 -12.10
C VAL A 160 -46.15 40.36 -12.41
N ARG A 161 -45.11 39.60 -12.05
CA ARG A 161 -45.11 38.14 -12.23
C ARG A 161 -46.12 37.44 -11.32
N GLY A 162 -46.26 37.87 -10.08
CA GLY A 162 -47.30 37.34 -9.17
C GLY A 162 -48.71 37.56 -9.73
N ALA A 163 -49.00 38.76 -10.23
CA ALA A 163 -50.30 39.09 -10.84
C ALA A 163 -50.57 38.28 -12.12
N SER A 164 -49.56 38.09 -12.97
CA SER A 164 -49.65 37.24 -14.17
C SER A 164 -49.93 35.77 -13.84
N THR A 165 -49.35 35.26 -12.75
CA THR A 165 -49.49 33.85 -12.36
C THR A 165 -50.86 33.58 -11.70
N MET A 166 -51.49 34.59 -11.10
CA MET A 166 -52.78 34.45 -10.41
C MET A 166 -54.01 34.55 -11.32
N GLN A 167 -53.87 34.66 -12.65
CA GLN A 167 -55.01 34.79 -13.59
C GLN A 167 -56.06 35.85 -13.18
N ALA A 168 -55.66 36.88 -12.41
CA ALA A 168 -56.57 37.91 -11.91
C ALA A 168 -56.97 38.97 -12.97
N LEU A 169 -56.60 38.74 -14.23
CA LEU A 169 -56.96 39.56 -15.40
C LEU A 169 -57.75 38.69 -16.39
N ARG A 170 -58.89 38.19 -15.95
CA ARG A 170 -59.94 37.68 -16.83
C ARG A 170 -61.28 38.25 -16.40
#